data_AF-A0A7S1PQI6-F1
#
_entry.id   AF-A0A7S1PQI6-F1
#
_cell.length_a   1.000
_cell.length_b   1.000
_cell.length_c   1.000
_cell.angle_alpha   90.00
_cell.angle_beta   90.00
_cell.angle_gamma   90.00
#
_symmetry.space_group_name_H-M   'P 1'
#
loop_
_entity.id
_entity.type
_entity.pdbx_description
1 polymer ?
#
loop_
_entity_poly.entity_id
_entity_poly.type
_entity_poly.pdbx_seq_one_letter_code
_entity_poly.pdbx_strand_id
1 'polypeptide(L)'
;MPIGPEEFVGIPVGLKVVLWAELIIFTPFTLKHYFGGFEPKWARMSNTKLGQMALWAGEMQNGVGALALMYMIFDALCVNQISRIEVEILFLSHALWIGCCTAFCPPPPAFLLLFGMNPHFYLTVGVWCTATKMARPVCLIVSGAIMLFGIYRQYFQFRSTIFPNEPFDLDTFGRAQTELNMNTMEEVNAALRKASPVDHLMKPPPKAAKEEASQPAKAVSTETTPLLGSK
;
A
#
# COMPACT_ATOMS: atom_id res chain seq x y z
N MET A 1 23.66 -14.98 -30.09
CA MET A 1 24.52 -13.83 -30.41
C MET A 1 25.05 -13.28 -29.10
N PRO A 2 26.38 -13.16 -28.91
CA PRO A 2 26.93 -12.36 -27.84
C PRO A 2 26.64 -10.89 -28.19
N ILE A 3 25.71 -10.27 -27.47
CA ILE A 3 25.32 -8.88 -27.70
C ILE A 3 26.41 -8.01 -27.05
N GLY A 4 27.07 -7.17 -27.85
CA GLY A 4 28.01 -6.16 -27.38
C GLY A 4 27.35 -5.13 -26.45
N PRO A 5 28.05 -4.07 -26.05
CA PRO A 5 27.58 -3.02 -25.14
C PRO A 5 26.47 -2.12 -25.75
N GLU A 6 25.73 -2.60 -26.74
CA GLU A 6 24.54 -1.90 -27.24
C GLU A 6 23.50 -1.93 -26.13
N GLU A 7 23.40 -0.81 -25.42
CA GLU A 7 22.61 -0.67 -24.21
C GLU A 7 21.12 -0.72 -24.49
N PHE A 8 20.67 -0.36 -25.70
CA PHE A 8 19.27 -0.27 -26.09
C PHE A 8 18.90 -1.29 -27.16
N VAL A 9 17.78 -1.95 -26.97
CA VAL A 9 17.24 -2.94 -27.90
C VAL A 9 15.77 -2.67 -28.18
N GLY A 10 15.32 -2.99 -29.38
CA GLY A 10 13.90 -2.88 -29.73
C GLY A 10 13.06 -3.83 -28.88
N ILE A 11 11.90 -3.35 -28.41
CA ILE A 11 11.03 -4.15 -27.54
C ILE A 11 10.31 -5.22 -28.38
N PRO A 12 10.47 -6.53 -28.08
CA PRO A 12 9.74 -7.57 -28.79
C PRO A 12 8.24 -7.46 -28.49
N VAL A 13 7.39 -7.84 -29.45
CA VAL A 13 5.92 -7.70 -29.35
C VAL A 13 5.37 -8.33 -28.06
N GLY A 14 5.86 -9.52 -27.69
CA GLY A 14 5.43 -10.19 -26.44
C GLY A 14 5.71 -9.34 -25.20
N LEU A 15 6.90 -8.74 -25.09
CA LEU A 15 7.25 -7.87 -23.97
C LEU A 15 6.42 -6.58 -24.00
N LYS A 16 6.14 -5.98 -25.17
CA LYS A 16 5.28 -4.79 -25.27
C LYS A 16 3.89 -5.04 -24.67
N VAL A 17 3.29 -6.19 -24.94
CA VAL A 17 1.97 -6.55 -24.40
C VAL A 17 2.02 -6.62 -22.87
N VAL A 18 3.06 -7.27 -22.33
CA VAL A 18 3.27 -7.37 -20.87
C VAL A 18 3.44 -5.99 -20.24
N LEU A 19 4.30 -5.14 -20.82
CA LEU A 19 4.56 -3.78 -20.32
C LEU A 19 3.33 -2.87 -20.37
N TRP A 20 2.53 -2.93 -21.44
CA TRP A 20 1.26 -2.20 -21.50
C TRP A 20 0.27 -2.69 -20.45
N ALA A 21 0.18 -4.01 -20.24
CA ALA A 21 -0.69 -4.57 -19.20
C ALA A 21 -0.24 -4.14 -17.80
N GLU A 22 1.07 -4.13 -17.53
CA GLU A 22 1.65 -3.58 -16.28
C GLU A 22 1.25 -2.14 -16.06
N LEU A 23 1.41 -1.27 -17.06
CA LEU A 23 1.03 0.14 -16.93
C LEU A 23 -0.46 0.32 -16.64
N ILE A 24 -1.33 -0.32 -17.42
CA ILE A 24 -2.77 -0.17 -17.28
C ILE A 24 -3.25 -0.65 -15.91
N ILE A 25 -2.73 -1.78 -15.46
CA ILE A 25 -3.13 -2.37 -14.18
C ILE A 25 -2.53 -1.58 -13.03
N PHE A 26 -1.23 -1.29 -13.01
CA PHE A 26 -0.54 -0.80 -11.82
C PHE A 26 -0.40 0.71 -11.70
N THR A 27 -0.51 1.48 -12.78
CA THR A 27 -0.42 2.95 -12.70
C THR A 27 -1.50 3.54 -11.77
N PRO A 28 -2.79 3.14 -11.84
CA PRO A 28 -3.80 3.65 -10.93
C PRO A 28 -3.52 3.34 -9.46
N PHE A 29 -3.06 2.12 -9.14
CA PHE A 29 -2.70 1.74 -7.77
C PHE A 29 -1.47 2.48 -7.27
N THR A 30 -0.47 2.65 -8.14
CA THR A 30 0.76 3.38 -7.83
C THR A 30 0.47 4.85 -7.52
N LEU A 31 -0.34 5.51 -8.35
CA LEU A 31 -0.77 6.88 -8.11
C LEU A 31 -1.60 6.98 -6.83
N LYS A 32 -2.52 6.03 -6.60
CA LYS A 32 -3.30 5.99 -5.35
C LYS A 32 -2.42 5.79 -4.11
N HIS A 33 -1.38 4.96 -4.17
CA HIS A 33 -0.46 4.79 -3.04
C HIS A 33 0.38 6.04 -2.80
N TYR A 34 0.98 6.58 -3.87
CA TYR A 34 1.81 7.77 -3.77
C TYR A 34 1.00 8.99 -3.28
N PHE A 35 -0.16 9.25 -3.88
CA PHE A 35 -1.02 10.37 -3.49
C PHE A 35 -1.82 10.08 -2.22
N GLY A 36 -2.02 8.81 -1.88
CA GLY A 36 -2.75 8.38 -0.70
C GLY A 36 -2.16 8.94 0.57
N GLY A 37 -0.83 9.05 0.67
CA GLY A 37 -0.14 9.66 1.81
C GLY A 37 -0.52 11.12 2.09
N PHE A 38 -1.10 11.84 1.11
CA PHE A 38 -1.59 13.22 1.29
C PHE A 38 -3.06 13.28 1.76
N GLU A 39 -3.77 12.16 1.86
CA GLU A 39 -5.15 12.17 2.35
C GLU A 39 -5.21 12.52 3.86
N PRO A 40 -6.26 13.24 4.32
CA PRO A 40 -6.39 13.66 5.72
C PRO A 40 -6.34 12.54 6.76
N LYS A 41 -6.70 11.31 6.38
CA LYS A 41 -6.64 10.14 7.27
C LYS A 41 -5.20 9.82 7.70
N TRP A 42 -4.22 10.10 6.84
CA TRP A 42 -2.80 9.87 7.09
C TRP A 42 -2.13 11.05 7.81
N ALA A 43 -2.68 12.26 7.68
CA ALA A 43 -2.24 13.41 8.48
C ALA A 43 -2.30 13.12 9.98
N ARG A 44 -3.28 12.32 10.43
CA ARG A 44 -3.37 11.88 11.83
C ARG A 44 -2.20 10.97 12.26
N MET A 45 -1.67 10.14 11.36
CA MET A 45 -0.49 9.30 11.64
C MET A 45 0.80 10.13 11.72
N SER A 46 0.88 11.25 11.01
CA SER A 46 2.02 12.15 11.05
C SER A 46 2.24 12.82 12.42
N ASN A 47 1.26 12.75 13.32
CA ASN A 47 1.37 13.31 14.68
C ASN A 47 2.24 12.47 15.62
N THR A 48 2.64 11.26 15.22
CA THR A 48 3.49 10.38 16.03
C THR A 48 4.75 10.02 15.26
N LYS A 49 5.90 9.90 15.95
CA LYS A 49 7.16 9.49 15.30
C LYS A 49 7.06 8.12 14.62
N LEU A 50 6.35 7.18 15.25
CA LEU A 50 6.11 5.85 14.68
C LEU A 50 5.22 5.91 13.43
N GLY A 51 4.16 6.72 13.45
CA GLY A 51 3.29 6.92 12.30
C GLY A 51 3.99 7.67 11.16
N GLN A 52 4.89 8.62 11.46
CA GLN A 52 5.76 9.25 10.45
C GLN A 52 6.69 8.22 9.79
N MET A 53 7.33 7.34 10.57
CA MET A 53 8.16 6.27 10.02
C MET A 53 7.35 5.30 9.15
N ALA A 54 6.17 4.89 9.60
CA ALA A 54 5.29 4.01 8.83
C ALA A 54 4.83 4.65 7.52
N LEU A 55 4.50 5.96 7.55
CA LEU A 55 4.07 6.70 6.36
C LEU A 55 5.21 6.91 5.36
N TRP A 56 6.41 7.23 5.84
CA TRP A 56 7.58 7.41 4.99
C TRP A 56 8.04 6.09 4.38
N ALA A 57 8.31 5.09 5.22
CA ALA A 57 8.88 3.80 4.78
C ALA A 57 7.86 2.89 4.08
N GLY A 58 6.58 3.00 4.45
CA GLY A 58 5.51 2.15 3.92
C GLY A 58 4.85 2.72 2.67
N GLU A 59 4.18 3.87 2.80
CA GLU A 59 3.32 4.40 1.72
C GLU A 59 4.12 5.21 0.70
N MET A 60 4.92 6.18 1.17
CA MET A 60 5.59 7.13 0.27
C MET A 60 6.76 6.50 -0.48
N GLN A 61 7.65 5.79 0.21
CA GLN A 61 8.84 5.21 -0.44
C GLN A 61 8.48 4.14 -1.47
N ASN A 62 7.49 3.30 -1.18
CA ASN A 62 6.99 2.31 -2.14
C ASN A 62 6.28 2.97 -3.33
N GLY A 63 5.47 4.00 -3.07
CA GLY A 63 4.81 4.78 -4.11
C GLY A 63 5.80 5.46 -5.08
N VAL A 64 6.88 6.05 -4.56
CA VAL A 64 7.93 6.68 -5.38
C VAL A 64 8.61 5.66 -6.29
N GLY A 65 9.06 4.53 -5.71
CA GLY A 65 9.76 3.49 -6.46
C GLY A 65 8.88 2.87 -7.55
N ALA A 66 7.62 2.58 -7.24
CA ALA A 66 6.66 2.08 -8.21
C ALA A 66 6.36 3.11 -9.30
N LEU A 67 6.25 4.40 -8.98
CA LEU A 67 5.99 5.44 -9.97
C LEU A 67 7.16 5.64 -10.92
N ALA A 68 8.39 5.60 -10.41
CA ALA A 68 9.59 5.65 -11.23
C ALA A 68 9.66 4.45 -12.18
N LEU A 69 9.29 3.25 -11.71
CA LEU A 69 9.21 2.05 -12.56
C LEU A 69 8.13 2.19 -13.64
N MET A 70 6.94 2.69 -13.31
CA MET A 70 5.88 2.91 -14.30
C MET A 70 6.32 3.95 -15.35
N TYR A 71 6.96 5.04 -14.93
CA TYR A 71 7.48 6.04 -15.87
C TYR A 71 8.54 5.45 -16.81
N MET A 72 9.49 4.67 -16.27
CA MET A 72 10.50 3.95 -17.06
C MET A 72 9.86 3.05 -18.12
N ILE A 73 8.84 2.28 -17.75
CA ILE A 73 8.10 1.40 -18.68
C ILE A 73 7.41 2.23 -19.78
N PHE A 74 6.75 3.32 -19.38
CA PHE A 74 6.04 4.19 -20.31
C PHE A 74 6.99 4.84 -21.33
N ASP A 75 8.12 5.38 -20.88
CA ASP A 75 9.13 5.97 -21.75
C ASP A 75 9.68 4.94 -22.75
N ALA A 76 10.05 3.75 -22.28
CA ALA A 76 10.52 2.66 -23.13
C ALA A 76 9.48 2.26 -24.20
N LEU A 77 8.19 2.21 -23.84
CA LEU A 77 7.11 1.92 -24.79
C LEU A 77 6.91 3.05 -25.82
N CYS A 78 7.07 4.32 -25.43
CA CYS A 78 6.96 5.46 -26.32
C CYS A 78 8.12 5.52 -27.33
N VAL A 79 9.35 5.31 -26.87
CA VAL A 79 10.56 5.28 -27.71
C VAL A 79 10.66 3.94 -28.48
N ASN A 80 9.90 2.94 -28.05
CA ASN A 80 9.91 1.58 -28.57
C ASN A 80 11.30 0.90 -28.49
N GLN A 81 12.09 1.32 -27.51
CA GLN A 81 13.40 0.79 -27.17
C GLN A 81 13.48 0.67 -25.66
N ILE A 82 14.19 -0.35 -25.19
CA ILE A 82 14.42 -0.55 -23.76
C ILE A 82 15.90 -0.81 -23.53
N SER A 83 16.45 -0.20 -22.50
CA SER A 83 17.82 -0.45 -22.13
C SER A 83 17.96 -1.77 -21.38
N ARG A 84 19.13 -2.39 -21.45
CA ARG A 84 19.41 -3.61 -20.70
C ARG A 84 19.22 -3.41 -19.19
N ILE A 85 19.64 -2.26 -18.67
CA ILE A 85 19.49 -1.95 -17.24
C ILE A 85 18.02 -1.81 -16.86
N GLU A 86 17.18 -1.22 -17.72
CA GLU A 86 15.73 -1.15 -17.50
C GLU A 86 15.10 -2.55 -17.46
N VAL A 87 15.52 -3.46 -18.35
CA VAL A 87 15.09 -4.86 -18.30
C VAL A 87 15.54 -5.53 -16.99
N GLU A 88 16.76 -5.30 -16.56
CA GLU A 88 17.28 -5.85 -15.29
C GLU A 88 16.50 -5.30 -14.08
N ILE A 89 16.13 -4.01 -14.11
CA ILE A 89 15.27 -3.38 -13.10
C ILE A 89 13.89 -4.04 -13.08
N LEU A 90 13.30 -4.38 -14.23
CA LEU A 90 12.04 -5.14 -14.30
C LEU A 90 12.15 -6.52 -13.65
N PHE A 91 13.22 -7.26 -13.93
CA PHE A 91 13.44 -8.56 -13.29
C PHE A 91 13.63 -8.46 -11.78
N LEU A 92 14.35 -7.44 -11.30
CA LEU A 92 14.59 -7.23 -9.87
C LEU A 92 13.33 -6.76 -9.15
N SER A 93 12.56 -5.84 -9.73
CA SER A 93 11.32 -5.33 -9.11
C SER A 93 10.28 -6.44 -8.97
N HIS A 94 10.09 -7.26 -10.00
CA HIS A 94 9.21 -8.42 -9.93
C HIS A 94 9.70 -9.46 -8.93
N ALA A 95 11.01 -9.72 -8.88
CA ALA A 95 11.57 -10.66 -7.92
C ALA A 95 11.36 -10.21 -6.47
N LEU A 96 11.59 -8.93 -6.18
CA LEU A 96 11.34 -8.35 -4.85
C LEU A 96 9.86 -8.48 -4.46
N TRP A 97 8.95 -8.14 -5.38
CA TRP A 97 7.52 -8.22 -5.13
C TRP A 97 7.04 -9.66 -4.89
N ILE A 98 7.42 -10.60 -5.76
CA ILE A 98 7.07 -12.02 -5.63
C ILE A 98 7.74 -12.64 -4.39
N GLY A 99 9.00 -12.28 -4.10
CA GLY A 99 9.69 -12.66 -2.88
C GLY A 99 8.92 -12.23 -1.63
N CYS A 100 8.45 -10.99 -1.56
CA CYS A 100 7.59 -10.52 -0.48
C CYS A 100 6.25 -11.27 -0.43
N CYS A 101 5.56 -11.45 -1.56
CA CYS A 101 4.27 -12.15 -1.60
C CYS A 101 4.39 -13.62 -1.14
N THR A 102 5.46 -14.30 -1.53
CA THR A 102 5.73 -15.69 -1.11
C THR A 102 6.14 -15.78 0.36
N ALA A 103 6.80 -14.74 0.90
CA ALA A 103 7.20 -14.68 2.30
C ALA A 103 6.03 -14.59 3.29
N PHE A 104 4.84 -14.17 2.84
CA PHE A 104 3.66 -13.96 3.71
C PHE A 104 2.42 -14.73 3.21
N CYS A 105 2.60 -15.77 2.39
CA CYS A 105 1.47 -16.44 1.79
C CYS A 105 0.69 -17.33 2.78
N PRO A 106 -0.64 -17.44 2.64
CA PRO A 106 -1.45 -18.35 3.46
C PRO A 106 -1.17 -19.83 3.10
N PRO A 107 -1.65 -20.79 3.88
CA PRO A 107 -1.48 -22.20 3.55
C PRO A 107 -2.21 -22.63 2.28
N PRO A 108 -1.76 -23.71 1.61
CA PRO A 108 -2.52 -24.33 0.53
C PRO A 108 -3.92 -24.79 1.01
N PRO A 109 -4.99 -24.66 0.18
CA PRO A 109 -5.00 -24.17 -1.20
C PRO A 109 -5.10 -22.65 -1.34
N ALA A 110 -5.29 -21.87 -0.26
CA ALA A 110 -5.49 -20.43 -0.34
C ALA A 110 -4.31 -19.70 -1.01
N PHE A 111 -3.07 -20.18 -0.82
CA PHE A 111 -1.91 -19.68 -1.55
C PHE A 111 -2.10 -19.74 -3.08
N LEU A 112 -2.61 -20.86 -3.60
CA LEU A 112 -2.77 -21.04 -5.05
C LEU A 112 -3.84 -20.09 -5.60
N LEU A 113 -4.93 -19.87 -4.84
CA LEU A 113 -5.95 -18.91 -5.21
C LEU A 113 -5.39 -17.48 -5.20
N LEU A 114 -4.61 -17.12 -4.17
CA LEU A 114 -4.00 -15.80 -4.04
C LEU A 114 -3.08 -15.50 -5.23
N PHE A 115 -2.20 -16.43 -5.60
CA PHE A 115 -1.32 -16.29 -6.75
C PHE A 115 -2.09 -16.32 -8.07
N GLY A 116 -3.14 -17.14 -8.16
CA GLY A 116 -4.03 -17.21 -9.32
C GLY A 116 -4.90 -15.97 -9.52
N MET A 117 -5.13 -15.16 -8.50
CA MET A 117 -5.88 -13.91 -8.62
C MET A 117 -4.97 -12.68 -8.71
N ASN A 118 -3.68 -12.84 -8.46
CA ASN A 118 -2.75 -11.73 -8.41
C ASN A 118 -2.15 -11.44 -9.80
N PRO A 119 -2.47 -10.29 -10.44
CA PRO A 119 -1.93 -9.94 -11.74
C PRO A 119 -0.41 -9.87 -11.76
N HIS A 120 0.25 -9.55 -10.64
CA HIS A 120 1.72 -9.53 -10.57
C HIS A 120 2.35 -10.87 -10.89
N PHE A 121 1.71 -11.99 -10.52
CA PHE A 121 2.27 -13.31 -10.80
C PHE A 121 2.31 -13.58 -12.31
N TYR A 122 1.20 -13.33 -13.00
CA TYR A 122 1.10 -13.52 -14.45
C TYR A 122 2.02 -12.60 -15.24
N LEU A 123 2.12 -11.35 -14.81
CA LEU A 123 3.00 -10.37 -15.45
C LEU A 123 4.47 -10.72 -15.21
N THR A 124 4.82 -11.21 -14.01
CA THR A 124 6.15 -11.78 -13.75
C THR A 124 6.44 -12.94 -14.71
N VAL A 125 5.55 -13.91 -14.84
CA VAL A 125 5.73 -15.02 -15.80
C VAL A 125 5.88 -14.48 -17.22
N GLY A 126 5.11 -13.47 -17.61
CA GLY A 126 5.22 -12.77 -18.89
C GLY A 126 6.59 -12.14 -19.14
N VAL A 127 7.13 -11.38 -18.18
CA VAL A 127 8.48 -10.79 -18.24
C VAL A 127 9.53 -11.89 -18.39
N TRP A 128 9.46 -12.95 -17.58
CA TRP A 128 10.41 -14.06 -17.64
C TRP A 128 10.33 -14.79 -18.99
N CYS A 129 9.14 -15.01 -19.55
CA CYS A 129 9.02 -15.68 -20.85
C CYS A 129 9.51 -14.83 -22.02
N THR A 130 9.35 -13.50 -21.94
CA THR A 130 9.57 -12.61 -23.10
C THR A 130 10.90 -11.85 -23.07
N ALA A 131 11.49 -11.62 -21.89
CA ALA A 131 12.65 -10.74 -21.71
C ALA A 131 13.92 -11.44 -21.17
N THR A 132 13.88 -12.74 -20.84
CA THR A 132 15.03 -13.45 -20.23
C THR A 132 16.32 -13.36 -21.05
N LYS A 133 16.22 -13.37 -22.38
CA LYS A 133 17.39 -13.27 -23.27
C LYS A 133 18.03 -11.88 -23.31
N MET A 134 17.32 -10.86 -22.81
CA MET A 134 17.76 -9.46 -22.81
C MET A 134 18.54 -9.11 -21.54
N ALA A 135 18.26 -9.78 -20.41
CA ALA A 135 18.95 -9.56 -19.13
C ALA A 135 20.28 -10.32 -19.01
N ARG A 136 21.20 -9.85 -18.17
CA ARG A 136 22.40 -10.62 -17.81
C ARG A 136 22.04 -11.86 -16.98
N PRO A 137 22.73 -12.99 -17.18
CA PRO A 137 22.53 -14.19 -16.36
C PRO A 137 22.67 -13.93 -14.85
N VAL A 138 23.60 -13.05 -14.45
CA VAL A 138 23.78 -12.68 -13.04
C VAL A 138 22.52 -12.04 -12.45
N CYS A 139 21.88 -11.13 -13.19
CA CYS A 139 20.62 -10.51 -12.73
C CYS A 139 19.52 -11.56 -12.57
N LEU A 140 19.37 -12.47 -13.54
CA LEU A 140 18.39 -13.55 -13.45
C LEU A 140 18.62 -14.47 -12.24
N ILE A 141 19.87 -14.81 -11.94
CA ILE A 141 20.24 -15.61 -10.76
C ILE A 141 19.87 -14.87 -9.48
N VAL A 142 20.19 -13.57 -9.38
CA VAL A 142 19.85 -12.74 -8.23
C VAL A 142 18.33 -12.64 -8.05
N SER A 143 17.59 -12.37 -9.12
CA SER A 143 16.12 -12.34 -9.12
C SER A 143 15.54 -13.68 -8.67
N GLY A 144 16.06 -14.80 -9.18
CA GLY A 144 15.67 -16.14 -8.74
C GLY A 144 15.94 -16.37 -7.25
N ALA A 145 17.12 -15.98 -6.76
CA ALA A 145 17.50 -16.13 -5.37
C ALA A 145 16.61 -15.30 -4.43
N ILE A 146 16.23 -14.08 -4.82
CA ILE A 146 15.30 -13.23 -4.04
C ILE A 146 13.92 -13.89 -3.92
N MET A 147 13.38 -14.43 -5.01
CA MET A 147 12.09 -15.13 -4.97
C MET A 147 12.16 -16.39 -4.09
N LEU A 148 13.24 -17.17 -4.20
CA LEU A 148 13.47 -18.35 -3.36
C LEU A 148 13.66 -17.99 -1.89
N PHE A 149 14.28 -16.85 -1.60
CA PHE A 149 14.45 -16.35 -0.24
C PHE A 149 13.10 -16.08 0.43
N GLY A 150 12.13 -15.55 -0.30
CA GLY A 150 10.75 -15.37 0.20
C GLY A 150 10.12 -16.70 0.64
N ILE A 151 10.23 -17.73 -0.21
CA ILE A 151 9.78 -19.09 0.11
C ILE A 151 10.50 -19.63 1.34
N TYR A 152 11.83 -19.51 1.39
CA TYR A 152 12.62 -19.96 2.53
C TYR A 152 12.17 -19.28 3.84
N ARG A 153 11.99 -17.96 3.83
CA ARG A 153 11.51 -17.19 4.99
C ARG A 153 10.16 -17.70 5.48
N GLN A 154 9.24 -17.97 4.57
CA GLN A 154 7.92 -18.45 4.94
C GLN A 154 7.97 -19.78 5.66
N TYR A 155 8.68 -20.78 5.12
CA TYR A 155 8.67 -22.14 5.65
C TYR A 155 9.59 -22.33 6.86
N PHE A 156 10.73 -21.63 6.94
CA PHE A 156 11.76 -21.88 7.95
C PHE A 156 11.87 -20.83 9.06
N GLN A 157 11.28 -19.65 8.89
CA GLN A 157 11.42 -18.57 9.89
C GLN A 157 10.08 -18.01 10.35
N PHE A 158 9.24 -17.51 9.44
CA PHE A 158 7.97 -16.93 9.84
C PHE A 158 7.01 -17.98 10.39
N ARG A 159 6.85 -19.12 9.70
CA ARG A 159 6.04 -20.23 10.19
C ARG A 159 6.45 -20.68 11.58
N SER A 160 7.73 -20.96 11.79
CA SER A 160 8.22 -21.46 13.08
C SER A 160 8.08 -20.45 14.22
N THR A 161 8.04 -19.15 13.88
CA THR A 161 7.88 -18.07 14.87
C THR A 161 6.41 -17.85 15.23
N ILE A 162 5.51 -17.86 14.24
CA ILE A 162 4.08 -17.56 14.43
C ILE A 162 3.30 -18.79 14.88
N PHE A 163 3.66 -19.97 14.37
CA PHE A 163 2.97 -21.24 14.59
C PHE A 163 3.94 -22.30 15.12
N PRO A 164 4.50 -22.13 16.32
CA PRO A 164 5.43 -23.10 16.88
C PRO A 164 4.72 -24.44 17.10
N ASN A 165 5.12 -25.47 16.34
CA ASN A 165 4.61 -26.84 16.40
C ASN A 165 3.15 -27.06 15.95
N GLU A 166 2.52 -26.07 15.30
CA GLU A 166 1.17 -26.25 14.73
C GLU A 166 1.23 -26.63 13.22
N PRO A 167 0.26 -27.43 12.74
CA PRO A 167 0.14 -27.71 11.31
C PRO A 167 -0.16 -26.43 10.53
N PHE A 168 0.39 -26.33 9.32
CA PHE A 168 0.16 -25.18 8.44
C PHE A 168 -1.06 -25.44 7.56
N ASP A 169 -2.24 -25.27 8.15
CA ASP A 169 -3.55 -25.41 7.50
C ASP A 169 -4.40 -24.15 7.67
N LEU A 170 -5.53 -24.11 6.92
CA LEU A 170 -6.41 -22.95 6.90
C LEU A 170 -7.06 -22.67 8.27
N ASP A 171 -7.34 -23.72 9.05
CA ASP A 171 -8.00 -23.57 10.35
C ASP A 171 -7.06 -22.92 11.37
N THR A 172 -5.81 -23.37 11.42
CA THR A 172 -4.76 -22.79 12.26
C THR A 172 -4.44 -21.36 11.85
N PHE A 173 -4.33 -21.11 10.55
CA PHE A 173 -4.10 -19.76 10.03
C PHE A 173 -5.27 -18.81 10.37
N GLY A 174 -6.52 -19.26 10.22
CA GLY A 174 -7.72 -18.49 10.54
C GLY A 174 -7.84 -18.17 12.03
N ARG A 175 -7.51 -19.13 12.92
CA ARG A 175 -7.47 -18.91 14.37
C ARG A 175 -6.44 -17.85 14.74
N ALA A 176 -5.20 -17.96 14.27
CA ALA A 176 -4.17 -16.98 14.57
C ALA A 176 -4.49 -15.59 14.02
N GLN A 177 -5.09 -15.49 12.83
CA GLN A 177 -5.52 -14.21 12.29
C GLN A 177 -6.64 -13.57 13.12
N THR A 178 -7.56 -14.39 13.64
CA THR A 178 -8.63 -13.93 14.54
C THR A 178 -8.05 -13.44 15.86
N GLU A 179 -7.14 -14.19 16.46
CA GLU A 179 -6.47 -13.82 17.71
C GLU A 179 -5.66 -12.52 17.56
N LEU A 180 -4.90 -12.38 16.48
CA LEU A 180 -4.14 -11.16 16.19
C LEU A 180 -5.05 -9.94 16.06
N ASN A 181 -6.19 -10.09 15.39
CA ASN A 181 -7.18 -9.02 15.22
C ASN A 181 -7.82 -8.62 16.55
N MET A 182 -8.14 -9.59 17.42
CA MET A 182 -8.69 -9.33 18.75
C MET A 182 -7.68 -8.60 19.64
N ASN A 183 -6.42 -9.07 19.68
CA ASN A 183 -5.36 -8.44 20.46
C ASN A 183 -5.10 -7.01 19.98
N THR A 184 -5.07 -6.78 18.67
CA THR A 184 -4.92 -5.43 18.09
C THR A 184 -6.06 -4.51 18.49
N MET A 185 -7.32 -5.01 18.46
CA MET A 185 -8.48 -4.22 18.88
C MET A 185 -8.46 -3.90 20.38
N GLU A 186 -7.99 -4.83 21.22
CA GLU A 186 -7.84 -4.59 22.65
C GLU A 186 -6.78 -3.53 22.95
N GLU A 187 -5.63 -3.59 22.28
CA GLU A 187 -4.57 -2.57 22.39
C GLU A 187 -5.04 -1.19 21.94
N VAL A 188 -5.75 -1.12 20.80
CA VAL A 188 -6.34 0.14 20.31
C VAL A 188 -7.36 0.68 21.31
N ASN A 189 -8.23 -0.17 21.86
CA ASN A 189 -9.21 0.22 22.86
C ASN A 189 -8.56 0.68 24.18
N ALA A 190 -7.49 0.02 24.61
CA ALA A 190 -6.73 0.42 25.78
C ALA A 190 -6.02 1.77 25.58
N ALA A 191 -5.47 2.02 24.39
CA ALA A 191 -4.88 3.30 24.02
C ALA A 191 -5.93 4.43 23.98
N LEU A 192 -7.13 4.15 23.43
CA LEU A 192 -8.24 5.10 23.42
C LEU A 192 -8.73 5.45 24.82
N ARG A 193 -8.81 4.47 25.74
CA ARG A 193 -9.15 4.73 27.14
C ARG A 193 -8.12 5.61 27.85
N LYS A 194 -6.83 5.40 27.59
CA LYS A 194 -5.76 6.24 28.15
C LYS A 194 -5.73 7.65 27.55
N ALA A 195 -6.14 7.80 26.30
CA ALA A 195 -6.16 9.08 25.58
C ALA A 195 -7.42 9.93 25.82
N SER A 196 -8.44 9.39 26.50
CA SER A 196 -9.69 10.09 26.79
C SER A 196 -9.75 10.52 28.26
N PRO A 197 -9.37 11.76 28.61
CA PRO A 197 -9.49 12.27 29.97
C PRO A 197 -10.95 12.68 30.22
N VAL A 198 -11.83 11.70 30.42
CA VAL A 198 -13.26 11.92 30.74
C VAL A 198 -13.50 11.88 32.26
N ASP A 199 -12.52 12.33 33.06
CA ASP A 199 -12.72 12.53 34.50
C ASP A 199 -12.96 14.01 34.88
N HIS A 200 -12.97 14.93 33.91
CA HIS A 200 -13.13 16.37 34.20
C HIS A 200 -14.54 16.93 33.90
N LEU A 201 -15.43 16.15 33.28
CA LEU A 201 -16.76 16.61 32.85
C LEU A 201 -17.95 16.06 33.66
N MET A 202 -17.70 15.34 34.76
CA MET A 202 -18.76 14.97 35.72
C MET A 202 -18.73 15.81 37.00
N LYS A 203 -18.46 17.12 36.90
CA LYS A 203 -18.98 18.03 37.93
C LYS A 203 -20.43 18.36 37.55
N PRO A 204 -21.43 17.99 38.38
CA PRO A 204 -22.79 18.44 38.13
C PRO A 204 -22.79 19.98 38.11
N PRO A 205 -23.57 20.61 37.22
CA PRO A 205 -23.62 22.06 37.13
C PRO A 205 -24.00 22.64 38.50
N PRO A 206 -23.40 23.77 38.92
CA PRO A 206 -23.78 24.43 40.16
C PRO A 206 -25.27 24.79 40.07
N LYS A 207 -26.04 24.39 41.09
CA LYS A 207 -27.47 24.72 41.19
C LYS A 207 -27.61 26.23 41.07
N ALA A 208 -28.22 26.69 39.97
CA ALA A 208 -28.53 28.09 39.75
C ALA A 208 -29.42 28.58 40.91
N ALA A 209 -28.93 29.57 41.64
CA ALA A 209 -29.72 30.30 42.62
C ALA A 209 -30.85 31.04 41.89
N LYS A 210 -32.07 30.90 42.41
CA LYS A 210 -33.23 31.69 42.02
C LYS A 210 -33.00 33.16 42.36
N GLU A 211 -33.25 34.06 41.42
CA GLU A 211 -33.68 35.42 41.75
C GLU A 211 -34.64 35.93 40.64
N GLU A 212 -35.91 36.08 41.05
CA GLU A 212 -36.96 36.95 40.49
C GLU A 212 -36.47 38.42 40.53
N ALA A 213 -36.94 39.45 39.83
CA ALA A 213 -38.04 39.79 38.91
C ALA A 213 -37.55 41.05 38.14
N SER A 214 -38.03 41.44 36.95
CA SER A 214 -39.24 42.26 36.74
C SER A 214 -39.21 42.78 35.29
N GLN A 215 -40.34 42.73 34.59
CA GLN A 215 -40.63 43.28 33.25
C GLN A 215 -40.84 44.82 33.29
N PRO A 216 -41.34 45.55 32.24
CA PRO A 216 -41.49 45.24 30.79
C PRO A 216 -41.10 46.36 29.77
N ALA A 217 -41.00 45.94 28.50
CA ALA A 217 -41.47 46.55 27.24
C ALA A 217 -41.03 47.95 26.76
N LYS A 218 -40.56 48.01 25.49
CA LYS A 218 -41.12 48.94 24.49
C LYS A 218 -40.83 48.54 23.02
N ALA A 219 -41.93 48.43 22.30
CA ALA A 219 -42.24 48.90 20.94
C ALA A 219 -41.39 48.49 19.72
N VAL A 220 -42.10 47.78 18.84
CA VAL A 220 -41.90 47.54 17.41
C VAL A 220 -42.03 48.84 16.60
N SER A 221 -41.17 49.03 15.60
CA SER A 221 -41.52 49.77 14.37
C SER A 221 -40.78 49.19 13.16
N THR A 222 -41.59 48.80 12.18
CA THR A 222 -41.33 48.40 10.79
C THR A 222 -40.62 49.46 9.95
N GLU A 223 -39.85 49.06 8.93
CA GLU A 223 -39.93 49.60 7.55
C GLU A 223 -39.07 48.83 6.51
N THR A 224 -39.77 48.28 5.51
CA THR A 224 -39.54 48.24 4.04
C THR A 224 -38.16 48.09 3.35
N THR A 225 -38.14 47.10 2.45
CA THR A 225 -37.46 46.84 1.13
C THR A 225 -37.16 48.09 0.25
N PRO A 226 -36.47 48.03 -0.95
CA PRO A 226 -35.77 46.94 -1.67
C PRO A 226 -34.43 47.29 -2.41
N LEU A 227 -33.82 46.25 -3.00
CA LEU A 227 -32.96 46.13 -4.20
C LEU A 227 -32.46 47.41 -4.93
N LEU A 228 -31.14 47.46 -5.24
CA LEU A 228 -30.66 47.97 -6.53
C LEU A 228 -29.31 47.34 -6.94
N GLY A 229 -29.19 47.03 -8.23
CA GLY A 229 -28.12 46.24 -8.82
C GLY A 229 -26.81 46.97 -9.09
N SER A 230 -25.82 46.18 -9.51
CA SER A 230 -24.52 46.64 -9.99
C SER A 230 -24.23 46.02 -11.35
N LYS A 231 -23.92 46.96 -12.25
CA LYS A 231 -23.38 46.92 -13.61
C LYS A 231 -22.55 45.71 -14.01
#